data_AF-A0A0A1U9A6-F1
#
_entry.id   AF-A0A0A1U9A6-F1
#
_cell.length_a   1.000
_cell.length_b   1.000
_cell.length_c   1.000
_cell.angle_alpha   90.00
_cell.angle_beta   90.00
_cell.angle_gamma   90.00
#
_symmetry.space_group_name_H-M   'P 1'
#
loop_
_entity.id
_entity.type
_entity.pdbx_description
1 polymer ?
#
loop_
_entity_poly.entity_id
_entity_poly.type
_entity_poly.pdbx_seq_one_letter_code
_entity_poly.pdbx_strand_id
1 'polypeptide(L)'
;MSKPRPPKSVRTKQQFVAVAKLKLAVAHPELVEFHDANSREPELLIELKSMKNAVPIPQHWCQRKRFLSGRREKEAYRLPDYIEATGVGQLRQAYLDQEQDLKMKQKMREKMRPKTVGCIDYQILYDAFFKNQKKEKMTQFGELYFDGKDEQKYTGTPFKLSSQLREALGIGETQTPPWADAMRTYGPPPAYTDLIAELNNS
;
A
#
# COMPACT_ATOMS: atom_id res chain seq x y z
N MET A 1 14.90 36.90 34.32
CA MET A 1 14.20 37.29 33.08
C MET A 1 14.61 36.34 31.96
N SER A 2 13.69 35.58 31.36
CA SER A 2 14.04 34.70 30.25
C SER A 2 14.39 35.53 29.01
N LYS A 3 15.45 35.15 28.30
CA LYS A 3 15.87 35.85 27.08
C LYS A 3 14.74 35.79 26.03
N PRO A 4 14.53 36.86 25.25
CA PRO A 4 13.51 36.87 24.22
C PRO A 4 13.76 35.76 23.20
N ARG A 5 12.69 35.09 22.78
CA ARG A 5 12.75 33.92 21.89
C ARG A 5 13.30 34.38 20.52
N PRO A 6 14.43 33.85 20.02
CA PRO A 6 15.08 34.35 18.79
C PRO A 6 14.17 34.23 17.55
N PRO A 7 14.36 35.01 16.47
CA PRO A 7 13.52 34.94 15.28
C PRO A 7 13.50 33.54 14.65
N LYS A 8 12.41 33.19 13.95
CA LYS A 8 12.19 31.85 13.38
C LYS A 8 13.37 31.40 12.50
N SER A 9 13.89 32.28 11.65
CA SER A 9 15.02 32.01 10.76
C SER A 9 16.29 31.56 11.50
N VAL A 10 16.60 32.22 12.62
CA VAL A 10 17.78 31.89 13.45
C VAL A 10 17.60 30.54 14.13
N ARG A 11 16.40 30.23 14.62
CA ARG A 11 16.12 28.92 15.24
C ARG A 11 16.25 27.77 14.25
N THR A 12 15.73 27.94 13.04
CA THR A 12 15.87 26.92 12.00
C THR A 12 17.34 26.67 11.68
N LYS A 13 18.15 27.73 11.55
CA LYS A 13 19.61 27.59 11.35
C LYS A 13 20.30 26.88 12.52
N GLN A 14 19.98 27.25 13.76
CA GLN A 14 20.52 26.59 14.96
C GLN A 14 20.17 25.10 14.98
N GLN A 15 18.93 24.75 14.61
CA GLN A 15 18.48 23.36 14.55
C GLN A 15 19.19 22.57 13.44
N PHE A 16 19.37 23.15 12.26
CA PHE A 16 20.17 22.52 11.19
C PHE A 16 21.61 22.23 11.64
N VAL A 17 22.25 23.19 12.32
CA VAL A 17 23.60 22.99 12.85
C VAL A 17 23.63 21.91 13.94
N ALA A 18 22.63 21.87 14.82
CA ALA A 18 22.52 20.85 15.86
C ALA A 18 22.35 19.44 15.26
N VAL A 19 21.47 19.29 14.26
CA VAL A 19 21.29 18.02 13.54
C VAL A 19 22.57 17.59 12.81
N ALA A 20 23.27 18.52 12.16
CA ALA A 20 24.53 18.21 11.48
C ALA A 20 25.63 17.72 12.45
N LYS A 21 25.73 18.34 13.64
CA LYS A 21 26.64 17.88 14.69
C LYS A 21 26.28 16.49 15.20
N LEU A 22 24.98 16.23 15.40
CA LEU A 22 24.49 14.92 15.85
C LEU A 22 24.79 13.82 14.83
N LYS A 23 24.61 14.11 13.53
CA LYS A 23 24.99 13.19 12.45
C LYS A 23 26.49 12.90 12.40
N LEU A 24 27.33 13.86 12.79
CA LEU A 24 28.78 13.64 12.86
C LEU A 24 29.16 12.73 14.04
N ALA A 25 28.41 12.80 15.15
CA ALA A 25 28.75 12.12 16.39
C ALA A 25 28.28 10.65 16.45
N VAL A 26 27.19 10.31 15.75
CA VAL A 26 26.53 9.00 15.88
C VAL A 26 26.92 8.04 14.75
N ALA A 27 26.97 6.74 15.06
CA ALA A 27 27.34 5.68 14.11
C ALA A 27 26.34 5.49 12.96
N HIS A 28 25.05 5.76 13.20
CA HIS A 28 23.95 5.62 12.23
C HIS A 28 23.33 6.99 11.89
N PRO A 29 24.04 7.85 11.12
CA PRO A 29 23.58 9.20 10.79
C PRO A 29 22.32 9.24 9.90
N GLU A 30 22.00 8.15 9.21
CA GLU A 30 20.82 7.99 8.36
C GLU A 30 19.50 7.97 9.14
N LEU A 31 19.54 7.55 10.42
CA LEU A 31 18.36 7.48 11.28
C LEU A 31 18.02 8.82 11.96
N VAL A 32 18.89 9.82 11.83
CA VAL A 32 18.75 11.11 12.49
C VAL A 32 17.71 11.98 11.79
N GLU A 33 16.64 12.28 12.50
CA GLU A 33 15.56 13.13 12.05
C GLU A 33 15.72 14.57 12.58
N PHE A 34 15.01 15.51 11.96
CA PHE A 34 15.15 16.94 12.27
C PHE A 34 14.76 17.28 13.73
N HIS A 35 13.86 16.52 14.33
CA HIS A 35 13.39 16.75 15.70
C HIS A 35 14.26 16.11 16.78
N ASP A 36 15.14 15.17 16.42
CA ASP A 36 15.95 14.41 17.40
C ASP A 36 16.92 15.30 18.17
N ALA A 37 17.44 16.34 17.52
CA ALA A 37 18.33 17.34 18.14
C ALA A 37 17.67 18.14 19.29
N ASN A 38 16.34 18.09 19.42
CA ASN A 38 15.62 18.74 20.52
C ASN A 38 15.34 17.77 21.69
N SER A 39 15.73 16.51 21.58
CA SER A 39 15.63 15.54 22.68
C SER A 39 16.52 15.96 23.86
N ARG A 40 16.18 15.49 25.06
CA ARG A 40 17.02 15.67 26.25
C ARG A 40 18.37 14.95 26.08
N GLU A 41 18.32 13.75 25.52
CA GLU A 41 19.47 12.89 25.27
C GLU A 41 19.39 12.41 23.81
N PRO A 42 19.98 13.17 22.87
CA PRO A 42 19.85 12.89 21.43
C PRO A 42 20.68 11.68 21.00
N GLU A 43 21.84 11.43 21.62
CA GLU A 43 22.70 10.28 21.31
C GLU A 43 22.03 8.96 21.71
N LEU A 44 21.57 8.85 22.97
CA LEU A 44 20.80 7.69 23.46
C LEU A 44 19.55 7.43 22.63
N LEU A 45 18.82 8.48 22.24
CA LEU A 45 17.64 8.32 21.38
C LEU A 45 17.99 7.63 20.06
N ILE A 46 19.11 7.99 19.44
CA ILE A 46 19.51 7.38 18.18
C ILE A 46 20.05 5.96 18.41
N GLU A 47 20.76 5.71 19.51
CA GLU A 47 21.14 4.34 19.89
C GLU A 47 19.91 3.43 19.97
N LEU A 48 18.85 3.90 20.63
CA LEU A 48 17.56 3.19 20.71
C LEU A 48 16.90 3.01 19.33
N LYS A 49 16.93 4.04 18.48
CA LYS A 49 16.43 3.93 17.09
C LYS A 49 17.25 2.94 16.25
N SER A 50 18.55 2.80 16.51
CA SER A 50 19.44 1.87 15.81
C SER A 50 19.40 0.43 16.34
N MET A 51 18.65 0.16 17.42
CA MET A 51 18.55 -1.18 17.96
C MET A 51 17.96 -2.15 16.92
N LYS A 52 18.48 -3.38 16.91
CA LYS A 52 18.00 -4.43 16.02
C LYS A 52 16.51 -4.67 16.25
N ASN A 53 15.74 -4.73 15.16
CA ASN A 53 14.29 -4.93 15.17
C ASN A 53 13.50 -3.80 15.85
N ALA A 54 14.09 -2.62 16.05
CA ALA A 54 13.35 -1.44 16.46
C ALA A 54 12.41 -1.01 15.32
N VAL A 55 11.13 -0.80 15.66
CA VAL A 55 10.14 -0.28 14.73
C VAL A 55 10.08 1.25 14.90
N PRO A 56 10.23 2.03 13.83
CA PRO A 56 10.23 3.49 13.94
C PRO A 56 8.86 4.02 14.38
N ILE A 57 8.84 5.22 14.94
CA ILE A 57 7.60 5.87 15.35
C ILE A 57 6.79 6.23 14.08
N PRO A 58 5.46 5.96 14.03
CA PRO A 58 4.64 6.31 12.87
C PRO A 58 4.68 7.80 12.51
N GLN A 59 5.00 8.15 11.26
CA GLN A 59 5.24 9.53 10.81
C GLN A 59 4.09 10.53 11.06
N HIS A 60 2.87 10.07 11.31
CA HIS A 60 1.71 10.94 11.53
C HIS A 60 1.74 11.67 12.88
N TRP A 61 2.63 11.29 13.82
CA TRP A 61 2.72 11.92 15.15
C TRP A 61 3.01 13.43 15.10
N CYS A 62 3.77 13.89 14.09
CA CYS A 62 4.16 15.29 13.92
C CYS A 62 3.23 16.05 12.95
N GLN A 63 2.20 15.39 12.42
CA GLN A 63 1.27 15.99 11.47
C GLN A 63 0.14 16.72 12.21
N ARG A 64 -0.32 17.84 11.64
CA ARG A 64 -1.48 18.57 12.17
C ARG A 64 -2.81 17.90 11.85
N LYS A 65 -2.83 17.10 10.77
CA LYS A 65 -4.01 16.36 10.35
C LYS A 65 -4.23 15.18 11.31
N ARG A 66 -5.49 14.89 11.62
CA ARG A 66 -5.83 13.69 12.39
C ARG A 66 -5.53 12.46 11.54
N PHE A 67 -5.07 11.39 12.18
CA PHE A 67 -4.81 10.12 11.49
C PHE A 67 -6.06 9.67 10.71
N LEU A 68 -5.88 9.29 9.44
CA LEU A 68 -6.93 8.90 8.48
C LEU A 68 -7.90 9.99 8.02
N SER A 69 -7.68 11.27 8.34
CA SER A 69 -8.60 12.33 7.90
C SER A 69 -8.52 12.63 6.39
N GLY A 70 -7.47 12.18 5.71
CA GLY A 70 -7.29 12.35 4.26
C GLY A 70 -7.77 11.17 3.43
N ARG A 71 -8.35 10.15 4.06
CA ARG A 71 -8.66 8.88 3.45
C ARG A 71 -9.73 9.02 2.36
N ARG A 72 -9.46 8.46 1.18
CA ARG A 72 -10.46 8.29 0.11
C ARG A 72 -11.47 7.22 0.49
N GLU A 73 -12.68 7.29 -0.06
CA GLU A 73 -13.66 6.22 0.09
C GLU A 73 -13.06 4.90 -0.41
N LYS A 74 -13.08 3.89 0.47
CA LYS A 74 -12.59 2.55 0.15
C LYS A 74 -13.72 1.78 -0.50
N GLU A 75 -13.39 0.98 -1.50
CA GLU A 75 -14.33 0.01 -2.08
C GLU A 75 -14.93 -0.88 -0.99
N ALA A 76 -16.16 -1.34 -1.23
CA ALA A 76 -16.80 -2.31 -0.35
C ALA A 76 -15.92 -3.55 -0.19
N TYR A 77 -16.04 -4.23 0.95
CA TYR A 77 -15.23 -5.41 1.22
C TYR A 77 -15.46 -6.48 0.13
N ARG A 78 -14.37 -6.85 -0.55
CA ARG A 78 -14.37 -7.93 -1.53
C ARG A 78 -13.99 -9.24 -0.83
N LEU A 79 -14.79 -10.27 -1.07
CA LEU A 79 -14.51 -11.61 -0.55
C LEU A 79 -13.28 -12.20 -1.24
N PRO A 80 -12.48 -13.02 -0.54
CA PRO A 80 -11.43 -13.80 -1.18
C PRO A 80 -11.99 -14.72 -2.27
N ASP A 81 -11.25 -14.90 -3.37
CA ASP A 81 -11.70 -15.63 -4.55
C ASP A 81 -12.29 -17.02 -4.24
N TYR A 82 -11.69 -17.75 -3.29
CA TYR A 82 -12.12 -19.10 -2.92
C TYR A 82 -13.44 -19.11 -2.13
N ILE A 83 -13.76 -18.04 -1.41
CA ILE A 83 -15.06 -17.87 -0.73
C ILE A 83 -16.09 -17.34 -1.73
N GLU A 84 -15.71 -16.40 -2.58
CA GLU A 84 -16.59 -15.86 -3.63
C GLU A 84 -17.07 -16.97 -4.57
N ALA A 85 -16.19 -17.94 -4.89
CA ALA A 85 -16.52 -19.12 -5.70
C ALA A 85 -17.59 -20.04 -5.10
N THR A 86 -17.88 -19.96 -3.79
CA THR A 86 -18.98 -20.73 -3.17
C THR A 86 -20.36 -20.25 -3.62
N GLY A 87 -20.46 -19.09 -4.27
CA GLY A 87 -21.72 -18.48 -4.70
C GLY A 87 -22.48 -17.78 -3.57
N VAL A 88 -21.92 -17.72 -2.35
CA VAL A 88 -22.58 -17.09 -1.19
C VAL A 88 -22.94 -15.63 -1.41
N GLY A 89 -22.10 -14.89 -2.14
CA GLY A 89 -22.35 -13.48 -2.47
C GLY A 89 -23.62 -13.32 -3.33
N GLN A 90 -23.75 -14.13 -4.38
CA GLN A 90 -24.88 -14.09 -5.30
C GLN A 90 -26.18 -14.52 -4.62
N LEU A 91 -26.13 -15.60 -3.84
CA LEU A 91 -27.28 -16.11 -3.08
C LEU A 91 -27.79 -15.06 -2.09
N ARG A 92 -26.87 -14.42 -1.35
CA ARG A 92 -27.23 -13.36 -0.39
C ARG A 92 -27.77 -12.12 -1.08
N GLN A 93 -27.21 -11.73 -2.23
CA GLN A 93 -27.72 -10.59 -2.99
C GLN A 93 -29.14 -10.84 -3.49
N ALA A 94 -29.41 -12.02 -4.06
CA ALA A 94 -30.75 -12.40 -4.50
C ALA A 94 -31.78 -12.38 -3.34
N TYR A 95 -31.38 -12.74 -2.12
CA TYR A 95 -32.25 -12.62 -0.95
C TYR A 95 -32.54 -11.18 -0.56
N LEU A 96 -31.52 -10.31 -0.60
CA LEU A 96 -31.69 -8.89 -0.28
C LEU A 96 -32.61 -8.22 -1.31
N ASP A 97 -32.44 -8.54 -2.59
CA ASP A 97 -33.26 -8.00 -3.67
C ASP A 97 -34.73 -8.46 -3.51
N GLN A 98 -34.94 -9.74 -3.22
CA GLN A 98 -36.28 -10.24 -2.87
C GLN A 98 -36.87 -9.52 -1.66
N GLU A 99 -36.09 -9.32 -0.59
CA GLU A 99 -36.58 -8.67 0.62
C GLU A 99 -36.93 -7.19 0.41
N GLN A 100 -36.24 -6.51 -0.51
CA GLN A 100 -36.56 -5.13 -0.88
C GLN A 100 -37.91 -5.04 -1.62
N ASP A 101 -38.23 -6.02 -2.47
CA ASP A 101 -39.50 -6.06 -3.21
C ASP A 101 -40.72 -6.43 -2.32
N LEU A 102 -40.48 -7.07 -1.16
CA LEU A 102 -41.56 -7.48 -0.25
C LEU A 102 -42.23 -6.29 0.43
N LYS A 103 -43.56 -6.20 0.28
CA LYS A 103 -44.40 -5.24 1.02
C LYS A 103 -44.39 -5.54 2.53
N MET A 104 -44.59 -4.51 3.37
CA MET A 104 -44.56 -4.63 4.85
C MET A 104 -45.51 -5.70 5.41
N LYS A 105 -46.71 -5.87 4.83
CA LYS A 105 -47.65 -6.95 5.20
C LYS A 105 -47.08 -8.35 4.93
N GLN A 106 -46.32 -8.51 3.84
CA GLN A 106 -45.70 -9.77 3.47
C GLN A 106 -44.53 -10.11 4.41
N LYS A 107 -43.71 -9.12 4.77
CA LYS A 107 -42.66 -9.26 5.80
C LYS A 107 -43.22 -9.70 7.16
N MET A 108 -44.33 -9.11 7.61
CA MET A 108 -45.02 -9.50 8.84
C MET A 108 -45.51 -10.96 8.81
N ARG A 109 -46.00 -11.44 7.65
CA ARG A 109 -46.45 -12.82 7.48
C ARG A 109 -45.30 -13.81 7.46
N GLU A 110 -44.21 -13.51 6.75
CA GLU A 110 -43.02 -14.37 6.72
C GLU A 110 -42.31 -14.45 8.07
N LYS A 111 -42.37 -13.38 8.89
CA LYS A 111 -41.88 -13.43 10.27
C LYS A 111 -42.65 -14.44 11.14
N MET A 112 -43.97 -14.56 10.94
CA MET A 112 -44.81 -15.53 11.66
C MET A 112 -44.73 -16.95 11.09
N ARG A 113 -44.44 -17.09 9.79
CA ARG A 113 -44.30 -18.36 9.08
C ARG A 113 -43.10 -18.30 8.13
N PRO A 114 -41.90 -18.62 8.62
CA PRO A 114 -40.69 -18.57 7.79
C PRO A 114 -40.76 -19.65 6.71
N LYS A 115 -40.27 -19.31 5.52
CA LYS A 115 -40.06 -20.29 4.44
C LYS A 115 -38.64 -20.82 4.55
N THR A 116 -38.47 -22.13 4.37
CA THR A 116 -37.14 -22.73 4.26
C THR A 116 -36.44 -22.16 3.04
N VAL A 117 -35.26 -21.60 3.28
CA VAL A 117 -34.41 -21.00 2.25
C VAL A 117 -33.31 -21.97 1.86
N GLY A 118 -32.92 -21.95 0.57
CA GLY A 118 -31.87 -22.81 0.05
C GLY A 118 -30.54 -22.56 0.75
N CYS A 119 -29.89 -23.63 1.20
CA CYS A 119 -28.58 -23.59 1.84
C CYS A 119 -27.50 -24.00 0.83
N ILE A 120 -26.28 -23.50 1.03
CA ILE A 120 -25.12 -23.94 0.28
C ILE A 120 -24.75 -25.34 0.77
N ASP A 121 -24.39 -26.23 -0.15
CA ASP A 121 -23.93 -27.58 0.21
C ASP A 121 -22.69 -27.49 1.11
N TYR A 122 -22.73 -28.23 2.23
CA TYR A 122 -21.63 -28.34 3.17
C TYR A 122 -20.34 -28.80 2.50
N GLN A 123 -20.41 -29.67 1.49
CA GLN A 123 -19.21 -30.15 0.81
C GLN A 123 -18.49 -29.03 0.04
N ILE A 124 -19.24 -28.09 -0.55
CA ILE A 124 -18.69 -26.92 -1.24
C ILE A 124 -17.96 -26.00 -0.24
N LEU A 125 -18.58 -25.78 0.93
CA LEU A 125 -17.95 -24.99 1.99
C LEU A 125 -16.68 -25.67 2.51
N TYR A 126 -16.74 -26.98 2.75
CA TYR A 126 -15.58 -27.75 3.17
C TYR A 126 -14.43 -27.63 2.16
N ASP A 127 -14.71 -27.83 0.87
CA ASP A 127 -13.69 -27.73 -0.17
C ASP A 127 -13.13 -26.30 -0.30
N ALA A 128 -13.95 -25.27 -0.12
CA ALA A 128 -13.50 -23.88 -0.14
C ALA A 128 -12.49 -23.56 0.98
N PHE A 129 -12.75 -24.00 2.22
CA PHE A 129 -11.90 -23.70 3.36
C PHE A 129 -10.70 -24.64 3.51
N PHE A 130 -10.80 -25.90 3.08
CA PHE A 130 -9.74 -26.89 3.32
C PHE A 130 -8.92 -27.25 2.09
N LYS A 131 -9.51 -27.22 0.88
CA LYS A 131 -8.79 -27.56 -0.36
C LYS A 131 -8.36 -26.32 -1.14
N ASN A 132 -9.24 -25.33 -1.25
CA ASN A 132 -9.05 -24.18 -2.13
C ASN A 132 -8.54 -22.92 -1.41
N GLN A 133 -8.26 -23.01 -0.10
CA GLN A 133 -7.79 -21.89 0.68
C GLN A 133 -6.43 -21.41 0.18
N LYS A 134 -6.36 -20.12 -0.15
CA LYS A 134 -5.12 -19.44 -0.55
C LYS A 134 -4.66 -18.52 0.56
N LYS A 135 -3.37 -18.59 0.88
CA LYS A 135 -2.76 -17.67 1.85
C LYS A 135 -2.63 -16.28 1.22
N GLU A 136 -3.22 -15.28 1.87
CA GLU A 136 -3.12 -13.90 1.44
C GLU A 136 -1.70 -13.34 1.64
N LYS A 137 -1.42 -12.22 0.96
CA LYS A 137 -0.17 -11.49 1.11
C LYS A 137 -0.15 -10.83 2.49
N MET A 138 0.65 -11.38 3.39
CA MET A 138 0.87 -10.82 4.72
C MET A 138 1.96 -9.75 4.68
N THR A 139 1.84 -8.74 5.53
CA THR A 139 2.89 -7.74 5.75
C THR A 139 4.04 -8.32 6.56
N GLN A 140 5.24 -7.78 6.36
CA GLN A 140 6.42 -8.21 7.11
C GLN A 140 6.52 -7.51 8.47
N PHE A 141 7.38 -8.03 9.36
CA PHE A 141 7.67 -7.38 10.64
C PHE A 141 8.25 -5.97 10.41
N GLY A 142 7.83 -5.00 11.21
CA GLY A 142 8.24 -3.60 11.11
C GLY A 142 7.50 -2.77 10.06
N GLU A 143 6.62 -3.40 9.27
CA GLU A 143 5.86 -2.70 8.24
C GLU A 143 4.63 -1.99 8.83
N LEU A 144 4.75 -0.69 9.07
CA LEU A 144 3.65 0.11 9.62
C LEU A 144 2.61 0.49 8.56
N TYR A 145 1.37 0.70 9.00
CA TYR A 145 0.33 1.28 8.18
C TYR A 145 0.40 2.81 8.24
N PHE A 146 0.26 3.46 7.09
CA PHE A 146 0.15 4.91 6.97
C PHE A 146 -0.92 5.27 5.94
N ASP A 147 -1.46 6.48 6.03
CA ASP A 147 -2.48 6.97 5.10
C ASP A 147 -1.89 7.02 3.67
N GLY A 148 -2.56 6.38 2.71
CA GLY A 148 -2.04 6.18 1.35
C GLY A 148 -1.24 4.89 1.13
N LYS A 149 -1.02 4.05 2.17
CA LYS A 149 -0.35 2.74 2.00
C LYS A 149 -1.12 1.80 1.06
N ASP A 150 -2.45 1.88 1.09
CA ASP A 150 -3.34 1.07 0.25
C ASP A 150 -3.36 1.52 -1.22
N GLU A 151 -2.76 2.66 -1.56
CA GLU A 151 -2.71 3.13 -2.95
C GLU A 151 -1.78 2.25 -3.78
N GLN A 152 -2.26 1.80 -4.95
CA GLN A 152 -1.50 0.95 -5.84
C GLN A 152 -0.25 1.68 -6.32
N LYS A 153 0.92 1.22 -5.89
CA LYS A 153 2.19 1.64 -6.48
C LYS A 153 2.37 0.92 -7.81
N TYR A 154 2.53 1.69 -8.89
CA TYR A 154 2.89 1.12 -10.19
C TYR A 154 4.25 0.43 -10.09
N THR A 155 4.31 -0.85 -10.48
CA THR A 155 5.55 -1.63 -10.55
C THR A 155 5.75 -2.07 -12.00
N GLY A 156 6.48 -1.24 -12.76
CA GLY A 156 6.86 -1.56 -14.13
C GLY A 156 8.27 -2.12 -14.17
N THR A 157 8.44 -3.27 -14.83
CA THR A 157 9.77 -3.72 -15.27
C THR A 157 10.17 -2.96 -16.54
N PRO A 158 11.40 -2.40 -16.59
CA PRO A 158 11.95 -1.79 -17.81
C PRO A 158 11.81 -2.72 -19.02
N PHE A 159 11.64 -2.15 -20.21
CA PHE A 159 11.47 -2.84 -21.50
C PHE A 159 10.21 -3.72 -21.65
N LYS A 160 9.46 -4.01 -20.58
CA LYS A 160 8.15 -4.69 -20.65
C LYS A 160 7.03 -3.67 -20.64
N LEU A 161 6.38 -3.49 -21.78
CA LEU A 161 5.20 -2.64 -21.92
C LEU A 161 3.93 -3.49 -21.77
N SER A 162 3.01 -3.08 -20.90
CA SER A 162 1.70 -3.71 -20.80
C SER A 162 0.88 -3.47 -22.07
N SER A 163 -0.10 -4.33 -22.36
CA SER A 163 -1.02 -4.17 -23.49
C SER A 163 -1.72 -2.80 -23.45
N GLN A 164 -2.22 -2.41 -22.28
CA GLN A 164 -2.85 -1.11 -22.06
C GLN A 164 -1.91 0.06 -22.37
N LEU A 165 -0.62 -0.04 -22.01
CA LEU A 165 0.35 1.02 -22.29
C LEU A 165 0.71 1.05 -23.78
N ARG A 166 0.81 -0.10 -24.44
CA ARG A 166 1.04 -0.17 -25.88
C ARG A 166 -0.09 0.46 -26.68
N GLU A 167 -1.33 0.16 -26.31
CA GLU A 167 -2.52 0.77 -26.91
C GLU A 167 -2.54 2.29 -26.72
N ALA A 168 -2.28 2.77 -25.50
CA ALA A 168 -2.22 4.20 -25.20
C ALA A 168 -1.11 4.93 -25.97
N LEU A 169 0.00 4.25 -26.27
CA LEU A 169 1.11 4.77 -27.06
C LEU A 169 0.94 4.56 -28.58
N GLY A 170 -0.10 3.85 -29.01
CA GLY A 170 -0.32 3.51 -30.43
C GLY A 170 0.73 2.55 -31.00
N ILE A 171 1.37 1.74 -30.15
CA ILE A 171 2.37 0.75 -30.56
C ILE A 171 1.67 -0.59 -30.80
N GLY A 172 1.79 -1.15 -32.02
CA GLY A 172 1.25 -2.48 -32.31
C GLY A 172 1.92 -3.58 -31.49
N GLU A 173 1.27 -4.73 -31.28
CA GLU A 173 1.81 -5.81 -30.43
C GLU A 173 3.16 -6.37 -30.92
N THR A 174 3.39 -6.34 -32.22
CA THR A 174 4.63 -6.78 -32.87
C THR A 174 5.60 -5.65 -33.18
N GLN A 175 5.21 -4.40 -32.92
CA GLN A 175 6.00 -3.23 -33.27
C GLN A 175 7.01 -2.92 -32.16
N THR A 176 8.24 -2.63 -32.56
CA THR A 176 9.26 -2.15 -31.62
C THR A 176 8.93 -0.74 -31.15
N PRO A 177 9.20 -0.39 -29.88
CA PRO A 177 8.98 0.97 -29.41
C PRO A 177 9.79 2.01 -30.21
N PRO A 178 9.31 3.26 -30.35
CA PRO A 178 9.92 4.25 -31.24
C PRO A 178 11.34 4.67 -30.81
N TRP A 179 11.67 4.53 -29.53
CA TRP A 179 13.02 4.81 -29.01
C TRP A 179 14.01 3.67 -29.27
N ALA A 180 13.59 2.53 -29.84
CA ALA A 180 14.49 1.44 -30.18
C ALA A 180 15.55 1.86 -31.21
N ASP A 181 15.19 2.69 -32.18
CA ASP A 181 16.15 3.18 -33.20
C ASP A 181 17.15 4.17 -32.61
N ALA A 182 16.72 4.99 -31.65
CA ALA A 182 17.62 5.84 -30.88
C ALA A 182 18.60 4.99 -30.05
N MET A 183 18.16 3.88 -29.46
CA MET A 183 19.03 2.95 -28.73
C MET A 183 20.03 2.22 -29.63
N ARG A 184 19.68 1.94 -30.89
CA ARG A 184 20.65 1.42 -31.88
C ARG A 184 21.72 2.43 -32.24
N THR A 185 21.35 3.71 -32.30
CA THR A 185 22.24 4.80 -32.73
C THR A 185 23.17 5.29 -31.62
N TYR A 186 22.62 5.52 -30.43
CA TYR A 186 23.35 6.09 -29.30
C TYR A 186 23.82 5.03 -28.30
N GLY A 187 23.40 3.78 -28.49
CA GLY A 187 23.64 2.70 -27.57
C GLY A 187 22.56 2.59 -26.49
N PRO A 188 22.62 1.50 -25.71
CA PRO A 188 21.66 1.21 -24.66
C PRO A 188 21.70 2.22 -23.50
N PRO A 189 20.61 2.37 -22.72
CA PRO A 189 20.65 3.13 -21.48
C PRO A 189 21.72 2.59 -20.53
N PRO A 190 22.61 3.43 -19.99
CA PRO A 190 23.79 3.00 -19.22
C PRO A 190 23.44 2.31 -17.89
N ALA A 191 22.22 2.48 -17.38
CA ALA A 191 21.75 1.83 -16.16
C ALA A 191 21.30 0.36 -16.36
N TYR A 192 21.14 -0.09 -17.61
CA TYR A 192 20.58 -1.40 -17.94
C TYR A 192 21.49 -2.17 -18.92
N THR A 193 22.79 -2.23 -18.63
CA THR A 193 23.79 -2.90 -19.48
C THR A 193 23.53 -4.40 -19.65
N ASP A 194 23.08 -5.07 -18.58
CA ASP A 194 23.00 -6.54 -18.53
C ASP A 194 21.76 -7.08 -19.23
N LEU A 195 20.64 -6.37 -19.13
CA LEU A 195 19.34 -6.76 -19.71
C LEU A 195 19.33 -6.76 -21.25
N ILE A 196 20.30 -6.11 -21.87
CA ILE A 196 20.35 -5.90 -23.32
C ILE A 196 21.25 -6.94 -24.00
N ALA A 197 22.20 -7.54 -23.28
CA ALA A 197 22.93 -8.71 -23.76
C ALA A 197 22.00 -9.91 -24.00
N GLU A 198 20.92 -10.05 -23.21
CA GLU A 198 19.90 -11.09 -23.40
C GLU A 198 19.01 -10.82 -24.63
N LEU A 199 18.69 -9.54 -24.91
CA LEU A 199 17.88 -9.14 -26.06
C LEU A 199 18.62 -9.27 -27.40
N ASN A 200 19.95 -9.19 -27.41
CA ASN A 200 20.76 -9.36 -28.63
C ASN A 200 21.10 -10.83 -28.94
N ASN A 201 20.88 -11.74 -27.99
CA ASN A 201 21.16 -13.19 -28.13
C ASN A 201 19.89 -14.04 -28.31
N SER A 202 18.73 -13.41 -28.52
CA SER A 202 17.43 -14.04 -28.78
C SER A 202 16.94 -13.68 -30.18
#